data_AF-A0A6N9US10-F1
#
_entry.id   AF-A0A6N9US10-F1
#
_cell.length_a   1.000
_cell.length_b   1.000
_cell.length_c   1.000
_cell.angle_alpha   90.00
_cell.angle_beta   90.00
_cell.angle_gamma   90.00
#
_symmetry.space_group_name_H-M   'P 1'
#
loop_
_entity.id
_entity.type
_entity.pdbx_description
1 polymer ?
#
loop_
_entity_poly.entity_id
_entity_poly.type
_entity_poly.pdbx_seq_one_letter_code
_entity_poly.pdbx_strand_id
1 'polypeptide(L)'
;MERELLERLLVGSDEASVAALAALRCGGSYVVWDGTTSPEPLTLIYGRRLRHTRRRGIETVNLERAVELLGRHQQPVRLGQIRTADASWTFMLFLTQDGRTLITCTGVRRTQV
;
A
#
# COMPACT_ATOMS: atom_id res chain seq x y z
N MET A 1 -8.74 -2.43 12.69
CA MET A 1 -8.82 -3.65 11.85
C MET A 1 -7.95 -4.69 12.52
N GLU A 2 -8.45 -5.91 12.70
CA GLU A 2 -7.68 -7.03 13.29
C GLU A 2 -6.58 -7.51 12.35
N ARG A 3 -5.46 -7.96 12.93
CA ARG A 3 -4.28 -8.41 12.18
C ARG A 3 -4.60 -9.60 11.29
N GLU A 4 -5.34 -10.58 11.77
CA GLU A 4 -5.69 -11.81 11.05
C GLU A 4 -6.55 -11.51 9.83
N LEU A 5 -7.42 -10.50 9.92
CA LEU A 5 -8.16 -10.04 8.75
C LEU A 5 -7.21 -9.43 7.73
N LEU A 6 -6.31 -8.55 8.14
CA LEU A 6 -5.35 -7.94 7.23
C LEU A 6 -4.44 -8.98 6.56
N GLU A 7 -3.95 -9.97 7.31
CA GLU A 7 -3.16 -11.06 6.74
C GLU A 7 -3.93 -11.83 5.66
N ARG A 8 -5.22 -12.12 5.87
CA ARG A 8 -6.08 -12.76 4.86
C ARG A 8 -6.24 -11.91 3.60
N LEU A 9 -6.37 -10.60 3.74
CA LEU A 9 -6.53 -9.69 2.60
C LEU A 9 -5.29 -9.58 1.72
N LEU A 10 -4.10 -9.91 2.26
CA LEU A 10 -2.82 -9.84 1.55
C LEU A 10 -2.44 -11.14 0.83
N VAL A 11 -3.21 -12.22 1.01
CA VAL A 11 -2.91 -13.51 0.37
C VAL A 11 -3.14 -13.42 -1.14
N GLY A 12 -2.05 -13.51 -1.91
CA GLY A 12 -2.09 -13.83 -3.34
C GLY A 12 -2.55 -12.72 -4.29
N SER A 13 -2.59 -11.45 -3.87
CA SER A 13 -3.12 -10.37 -4.71
C SER A 13 -2.11 -9.80 -5.72
N ASP A 14 -0.86 -9.61 -5.31
CA ASP A 14 0.26 -9.12 -6.12
C ASP A 14 1.58 -9.24 -5.35
N GLU A 15 2.72 -8.98 -6.00
CA GLU A 15 4.06 -9.07 -5.39
C GLU A 15 4.20 -8.17 -4.14
N ALA A 16 3.63 -6.96 -4.17
CA ALA A 16 3.69 -6.06 -3.01
C ALA A 16 2.84 -6.57 -1.84
N SER A 17 1.73 -7.24 -2.12
CA SER A 17 0.86 -7.87 -1.13
C SER A 17 1.54 -9.06 -0.46
N VAL A 18 2.23 -9.90 -1.24
CA VAL A 18 3.05 -11.01 -0.72
C VAL A 18 4.18 -10.47 0.17
N ALA A 19 4.90 -9.44 -0.29
CA ALA A 19 5.96 -8.81 0.50
C ALA A 19 5.44 -8.13 1.77
N ALA A 20 4.28 -7.47 1.70
CA ALA A 20 3.63 -6.86 2.85
C ALA A 20 3.15 -7.92 3.87
N LEU A 21 2.63 -9.05 3.40
CA LEU A 21 2.26 -10.18 4.26
C LEU A 21 3.48 -10.75 4.98
N ALA A 22 4.59 -10.94 4.27
CA ALA A 22 5.85 -11.36 4.87
C ALA A 22 6.32 -10.36 5.92
N ALA A 23 6.30 -9.06 5.61
CA ALA A 23 6.66 -8.00 6.54
C ALA A 23 5.81 -8.03 7.82
N LEU A 24 4.49 -8.21 7.70
CA LEU A 24 3.58 -8.30 8.83
C LEU A 24 3.88 -9.54 9.69
N ARG A 25 4.06 -10.70 9.07
CA ARG A 25 4.41 -11.96 9.76
C ARG A 25 5.75 -11.90 10.48
N CYS A 26 6.73 -11.20 9.92
CA CYS A 26 8.05 -10.99 10.51
C CYS A 26 8.09 -9.87 11.58
N GLY A 27 6.94 -9.44 12.10
CA GLY A 27 6.87 -8.47 13.21
C GLY A 27 6.84 -7.00 12.78
N GLY A 28 6.58 -6.72 11.50
CA GLY A 28 6.33 -5.37 11.02
C GLY A 28 5.13 -4.72 11.70
N SER A 29 5.21 -3.41 11.94
CA SER A 29 4.10 -2.62 12.46
C SER A 29 3.08 -2.32 11.36
N TYR A 30 1.79 -2.32 11.69
CA TYR A 30 0.74 -1.95 10.75
C TYR A 30 -0.22 -0.93 11.34
N VAL A 31 -0.86 -0.17 10.47
CA VAL A 31 -1.97 0.72 10.79
C VAL A 31 -2.96 0.73 9.63
N VAL A 32 -4.25 0.74 9.94
CA VAL A 32 -5.31 1.05 8.99
C VAL A 32 -6.06 2.22 9.58
N TRP A 33 -6.02 3.37 8.91
CA TRP A 33 -6.61 4.60 9.44
C TRP A 33 -8.12 4.57 9.32
N ASP A 34 -8.78 5.22 10.29
CA ASP A 34 -10.22 5.44 10.23
C ASP A 34 -10.57 6.46 9.13
N GLY A 35 -11.80 6.33 8.62
CA GLY A 35 -12.28 7.15 7.51
C GLY A 35 -11.92 6.62 6.12
N THR A 36 -12.22 7.44 5.11
CA THR A 36 -11.97 7.17 3.70
C THR A 36 -11.49 8.41 2.97
N THR A 37 -10.70 8.21 1.91
CA THR A 37 -10.20 9.27 1.05
C THR A 37 -10.74 9.08 -0.37
N SER A 38 -11.06 10.19 -1.06
CA SER A 38 -11.45 10.13 -2.47
C SER A 38 -10.28 9.59 -3.34
N PRO A 39 -10.56 8.73 -4.34
CA PRO A 39 -9.54 8.14 -5.18
C PRO A 39 -8.86 9.14 -6.13
N GLU A 40 -9.53 10.23 -6.49
CA GLU A 40 -8.99 11.26 -7.40
C GLU A 40 -7.73 11.95 -6.84
N PRO A 41 -7.74 12.54 -5.62
CA PRO A 41 -6.52 13.05 -4.99
C PRO A 41 -5.43 11.98 -4.84
N LEU A 42 -5.79 10.73 -4.56
CA LEU A 42 -4.83 9.65 -4.37
C LEU A 42 -4.11 9.29 -5.68
N THR A 43 -4.83 9.23 -6.79
CA THR A 43 -4.24 8.99 -8.11
C THR A 43 -3.19 10.06 -8.44
N LEU A 44 -3.50 11.34 -8.17
CA LEU A 44 -2.55 12.43 -8.36
C LEU A 44 -1.33 12.33 -7.42
N ILE A 45 -1.55 12.03 -6.15
CA ILE A 45 -0.48 11.88 -5.15
C ILE A 45 0.46 10.73 -5.53
N TYR A 46 -0.09 9.56 -5.84
CA TYR A 46 0.71 8.39 -6.17
C TYR A 46 1.35 8.50 -7.55
N GLY A 47 0.73 9.19 -8.51
CA GLY A 47 1.38 9.56 -9.78
C GLY A 47 2.60 10.44 -9.56
N ARG A 48 2.53 11.42 -8.65
CA ARG A 48 3.70 12.23 -8.25
C ARG A 48 4.78 11.38 -7.56
N ARG A 49 4.39 10.43 -6.69
CA ARG A 49 5.31 9.49 -6.04
C ARG A 49 6.01 8.57 -7.04
N LEU A 50 5.28 8.05 -8.03
CA LEU A 50 5.85 7.24 -9.11
C LEU A 50 6.91 8.03 -9.89
N ARG A 51 6.61 9.28 -10.24
CA ARG A 51 7.58 10.14 -10.91
C ARG A 51 8.80 10.42 -10.04
N HIS A 52 8.60 10.67 -8.75
CA HIS A 52 9.68 10.96 -7.80
C HIS A 52 10.60 9.76 -7.58
N THR A 53 10.04 8.60 -7.30
CA THR A 53 10.80 7.36 -7.04
C THR A 53 11.63 6.94 -8.25
N ARG A 54 11.04 6.97 -9.46
CA ARG A 54 11.77 6.75 -10.71
C ARG A 54 12.96 7.71 -10.88
N ARG A 55 12.74 9.02 -10.66
CA ARG A 55 13.80 10.03 -10.78
C ARG A 55 14.94 9.85 -9.77
N ARG A 56 14.64 9.32 -8.60
CA ARG A 56 15.61 9.13 -7.51
C ARG A 56 16.22 7.72 -7.50
N GLY A 57 15.81 6.83 -8.41
CA GLY A 57 16.22 5.43 -8.37
C GLY A 57 15.77 4.70 -7.11
N ILE A 58 14.69 5.17 -6.46
CA ILE A 58 14.15 4.53 -5.26
C ILE A 58 13.39 3.28 -5.69
N GLU A 59 13.75 2.16 -5.09
CA GLU A 59 13.13 0.87 -5.36
C GLU A 59 11.66 0.87 -4.90
N THR A 60 10.78 0.38 -5.78
CA THR A 60 9.34 0.28 -5.52
C THR A 60 8.80 -1.03 -6.06
N VAL A 61 7.76 -1.55 -5.42
CA VAL A 61 7.02 -2.73 -5.89
C VAL A 61 5.58 -2.30 -6.15
N ASN A 62 5.06 -2.68 -7.32
CA ASN A 62 3.66 -2.49 -7.73
C ASN A 62 3.14 -1.03 -7.78
N LEU A 63 4.02 -0.01 -7.71
CA LEU A 63 3.59 1.40 -7.62
C LEU A 63 2.87 1.89 -8.88
N GLU A 64 3.37 1.52 -10.06
CA GLU A 64 2.73 1.87 -11.34
C GLU A 64 1.33 1.27 -11.46
N ARG A 65 1.20 -0.01 -11.15
CA ARG A 65 -0.09 -0.71 -11.14
C ARG A 65 -1.05 -0.13 -10.11
N ALA A 66 -0.55 0.26 -8.94
CA ALA A 66 -1.37 0.92 -7.92
C ALA A 66 -1.94 2.25 -8.43
N VAL A 67 -1.14 3.08 -9.12
CA VAL A 67 -1.62 4.33 -9.74
C VAL A 67 -2.70 4.06 -10.79
N GLU A 68 -2.51 3.05 -11.62
CA GLU A 68 -3.48 2.66 -12.65
C GLU A 68 -4.81 2.18 -12.04
N LEU A 69 -4.76 1.32 -11.02
CA LEU A 69 -5.95 0.80 -10.34
C LEU A 69 -6.70 1.90 -9.58
N LEU A 70 -5.98 2.81 -8.92
CA LEU A 70 -6.59 3.97 -8.26
C LEU A 70 -7.28 4.90 -9.24
N GLY A 71 -6.69 5.14 -10.42
CA GLY A 71 -7.28 5.98 -11.45
C GLY A 71 -8.58 5.41 -12.04
N ARG A 72 -8.77 4.08 -11.98
CA ARG A 72 -10.02 3.43 -12.38
C ARG A 72 -11.02 3.31 -11.25
N HIS A 73 -10.58 3.37 -9.99
CA HIS A 73 -11.45 3.21 -8.85
C HIS A 73 -12.22 4.51 -8.57
N GLN A 74 -13.54 4.43 -8.49
CA GLN A 74 -14.42 5.60 -8.34
C GLN A 74 -14.96 5.79 -6.92
N GLN A 75 -14.80 4.78 -6.05
CA GLN A 75 -15.33 4.82 -4.69
C GLN A 75 -14.27 5.33 -3.71
N PRO A 76 -14.67 5.91 -2.56
CA PRO A 76 -13.72 6.24 -1.50
C PRO A 76 -12.96 5.00 -1.03
N VAL A 77 -11.67 5.18 -0.74
CA VAL A 77 -10.80 4.10 -0.29
C VAL A 77 -10.38 4.33 1.15
N ARG A 78 -10.21 3.24 1.90
CA ARG A 78 -9.55 3.28 3.20
C ARG A 78 -8.07 3.00 3.02
N LEU A 79 -7.24 3.77 3.70
CA LEU A 79 -5.79 3.63 3.62
C LEU A 79 -5.28 2.76 4.76
N GLY A 80 -4.27 1.97 4.46
CA GLY A 80 -3.46 1.28 5.45
C GLY A 80 -1.98 1.35 5.12
N GLN A 81 -1.16 0.97 6.08
CA GLN A 81 0.28 0.93 5.94
C GLN A 81 0.85 -0.22 6.76
N ILE A 82 1.86 -0.88 6.19
CA ILE A 82 2.73 -1.82 6.90
C ILE A 82 4.16 -1.30 6.77
N ARG A 83 4.91 -1.32 7.86
CA ARG A 83 6.34 -1.01 7.88
C ARG A 83 7.08 -2.24 8.38
N THR A 84 8.14 -2.65 7.68
CA THR A 84 8.98 -3.77 8.11
C THR A 84 9.63 -3.48 9.47
N ALA A 85 9.96 -4.53 10.21
CA ALA A 85 10.58 -4.40 11.53
C ALA A 85 11.93 -3.66 11.49
N ASP A 86 12.70 -3.85 10.43
CA ASP A 86 13.95 -3.15 10.14
C ASP A 86 13.76 -1.74 9.53
N ALA A 87 12.51 -1.31 9.35
CA ALA A 87 12.10 -0.07 8.70
C ALA A 87 12.63 0.15 7.26
N SER A 88 13.19 -0.88 6.61
CA SER A 88 13.75 -0.78 5.26
C SER A 88 12.68 -0.66 4.18
N TRP A 89 11.45 -1.10 4.44
CA TRP A 89 10.33 -1.01 3.52
C TRP A 89 9.08 -0.42 4.17
N THR A 90 8.30 0.28 3.36
CA THR A 90 6.95 0.69 3.68
C THR A 90 6.00 0.25 2.58
N PHE A 91 4.96 -0.46 2.97
CA PHE A 91 3.88 -0.88 2.10
C PHE A 91 2.64 -0.02 2.38
N MET A 92 2.02 0.50 1.33
CA MET A 92 0.76 1.21 1.39
C MET A 92 -0.35 0.32 0.86
N LEU A 93 -1.44 0.27 1.61
CA LEU A 93 -2.62 -0.54 1.34
C LEU A 93 -3.77 0.38 0.95
N PHE A 94 -4.49 0.01 -0.09
CA PHE A 94 -5.70 0.68 -0.50
C PHE A 94 -6.83 -0.33 -0.44
N LEU A 95 -7.76 -0.10 0.47
CA LEU A 95 -8.87 -0.97 0.75
C LEU A 95 -10.16 -0.33 0.25
N THR A 96 -11.18 -1.15 -0.01
CA THR A 96 -12.55 -0.66 -0.18
C THR A 96 -12.98 0.16 1.04
N GLN A 97 -13.96 1.05 0.88
CA GLN A 97 -14.49 1.87 1.97
C GLN A 97 -14.88 1.08 3.22
N ASP A 98 -15.43 -0.13 3.04
CA ASP A 98 -15.81 -1.02 4.15
C ASP A 98 -14.61 -1.77 4.77
N GLY A 99 -13.41 -1.64 4.19
CA GLY A 99 -12.17 -2.25 4.65
C GLY A 99 -12.11 -3.76 4.44
N ARG A 100 -13.02 -4.36 3.67
CA ARG A 100 -13.12 -5.81 3.51
C ARG A 100 -12.39 -6.38 2.31
N THR A 101 -11.95 -5.52 1.39
CA THR A 101 -11.26 -5.95 0.17
C THR A 101 -10.04 -5.08 -0.07
N LEU A 102 -8.93 -5.70 -0.45
CA LEU A 102 -7.74 -5.01 -0.94
C LEU A 102 -7.92 -4.66 -2.42
N ILE A 103 -7.87 -3.37 -2.72
CA ILE A 103 -7.89 -2.86 -4.10
C ILE A 103 -6.51 -3.02 -4.72
N THR A 104 -5.47 -2.57 -3.99
CA THR A 104 -4.07 -2.70 -4.41
C THR A 104 -3.12 -2.49 -3.22
N CYS A 105 -1.91 -3.03 -3.32
CA CYS A 105 -0.80 -2.78 -2.42
C CYS A 105 0.40 -2.22 -3.21
N THR A 106 1.18 -1.32 -2.62
CA THR A 106 2.48 -0.91 -3.18
C THR A 106 3.54 -0.78 -2.11
N GLY A 107 4.77 -1.21 -2.43
CA GLY A 107 5.95 -1.08 -1.58
C GLY A 107 6.89 0.02 -2.06
N VAL A 108 7.52 0.71 -1.13
CA VAL A 108 8.65 1.60 -1.40
C VAL A 108 9.78 1.31 -0.41
N ARG A 109 10.99 1.19 -0.93
CA ARG A 109 12.19 1.06 -0.11
C ARG A 109 12.49 2.39 0.54
N ARG A 110 12.72 2.37 1.85
CA ARG A 110 13.15 3.53 2.63
C ARG A 110 14.67 3.58 2.56
N THR A 111 15.20 4.65 1.99
CA THR A 111 16.57 5.06 2.29
C THR A 111 16.55 5.72 3.66
N GLN A 112 17.34 5.22 4.62
CA GLN A 112 17.64 6.00 5.81
C GLN A 112 18.26 7.32 5.33
N VAL A 113 17.67 8.44 5.75
CA VAL A 113 18.20 9.79 5.54
C VAL A 113 19.02 10.14 6.77
#